data_AF-A0A7K0MJ98-F1
#
_entry.id   AF-A0A7K0MJ98-F1
#
_cell.length_a   1.000
_cell.length_b   1.000
_cell.length_c   1.000
_cell.angle_alpha   90.00
_cell.angle_beta   90.00
_cell.angle_gamma   90.00
#
_symmetry.space_group_name_H-M   'P 1'
#
loop_
_entity.id
_entity.type
_entity.pdbx_description
1 polymer ?
#
loop_
_entity_poly.entity_id
_entity_poly.type
_entity_poly.pdbx_seq_one_letter_code
_entity_poly.pdbx_strand_id
1 'polypeptide(L)'
;MNEPLSKPAELLIDQIDALRVLRADTDEEKGRLLEQIGGKGIVEQEMVSQMSAIRPLNHPERFEEAHRMMMRSIEVLDRNGQRPAKIPRFGPLRPVAQWLVQQVTRWIVRTHLNRVISRICGLYEKREANSEWSHLEHSMLRRARLDARRVQAGSANQSVGLPTFLLGGAALTSVASGLQSLARSALDSTIGIIALGIAVVFVLGALSWVALYSASVARRRIRLSTDQPLKALWETIGAAGTPPRDESYNFAVYAIILLVLSWIVIPLAIWLAITA
;
A
#
# COMPACT_ATOMS: atom_id res chain seq x y z
N MET A 1 23.10 -38.35 -1.61
CA MET A 1 21.64 -38.17 -1.76
C MET A 1 21.18 -37.58 -0.44
N ASN A 2 21.13 -36.26 -0.34
CA ASN A 2 20.85 -35.57 0.93
C ASN A 2 19.35 -35.36 1.03
N GLU A 3 18.73 -36.08 1.95
CA GLU A 3 17.34 -35.93 2.33
C GLU A 3 17.15 -34.53 2.96
N PRO A 4 16.15 -33.74 2.53
CA PRO A 4 15.93 -32.42 3.11
C PRO A 4 15.58 -32.57 4.60
N LEU A 5 16.39 -31.95 5.45
CA LEU A 5 16.16 -31.94 6.90
C LEU A 5 14.78 -31.33 7.19
N SER A 6 14.06 -31.90 8.14
CA SER A 6 12.77 -31.34 8.57
C SER A 6 12.98 -29.91 9.11
N LYS A 7 12.10 -28.97 8.76
CA LYS A 7 12.12 -27.56 9.24
C LYS A 7 12.51 -27.34 10.71
N PRO A 8 12.06 -28.14 11.70
CA PRO A 8 12.50 -27.96 13.09
C PRO A 8 13.99 -28.25 13.31
N ALA A 9 14.59 -29.15 12.52
CA ALA A 9 16.01 -29.45 12.59
C ALA A 9 16.86 -28.33 11.96
N GLU A 10 16.40 -27.71 10.87
CA GLU A 10 17.04 -26.51 10.29
C GLU A 10 17.06 -25.35 11.30
N LEU A 11 15.92 -25.06 11.94
CA LEU A 11 15.82 -24.02 12.98
C LEU A 11 16.76 -24.25 14.17
N LEU A 12 16.95 -25.50 14.58
CA LEU A 12 17.87 -25.83 15.68
C LEU A 12 19.34 -25.67 15.27
N ILE A 13 19.69 -25.99 14.02
CA ILE A 13 21.03 -25.77 13.47
C ILE A 13 21.33 -24.26 13.40
N ASP A 14 20.39 -23.45 12.91
CA ASP A 14 20.51 -21.99 12.87
C ASP A 14 20.70 -21.38 14.26
N GLN A 15 19.99 -21.90 15.28
CA GLN A 15 20.15 -21.45 16.67
C GLN A 15 21.51 -21.84 17.27
N ILE A 16 22.02 -23.03 16.95
CA ILE A 16 23.36 -23.48 17.37
C ILE A 16 24.44 -22.65 16.69
N ASP A 17 24.28 -22.30 15.41
CA ASP A 17 25.21 -21.44 14.68
C ASP A 17 25.19 -20.00 15.21
N ALA A 18 24.04 -19.48 15.65
CA ALA A 18 23.95 -18.18 16.32
C ALA A 18 24.76 -18.12 17.64
N LEU A 19 24.84 -19.22 18.39
CA LEU A 19 25.65 -19.28 19.62
C LEU A 19 27.16 -19.31 19.32
N ARG A 20 27.58 -19.79 18.13
CA ARG A 20 28.98 -19.73 17.69
C ARG A 20 29.44 -18.30 17.45
N VAL A 21 28.55 -17.41 17.01
CA VAL A 21 28.84 -15.97 16.85
C VAL A 21 29.24 -15.33 18.19
N LEU A 22 28.55 -15.68 19.28
CA LEU A 22 28.86 -15.13 20.61
C LEU A 22 30.20 -15.62 21.18
N ARG A 23 30.68 -16.76 20.69
CA ARG A 23 31.93 -17.40 21.14
C ARG A 23 33.15 -17.06 20.26
N ALA A 24 32.93 -16.51 19.07
CA ALA A 24 34.03 -16.12 18.20
C ALA A 24 34.86 -14.98 18.83
N ASP A 25 36.18 -15.09 18.76
CA ASP A 25 37.10 -14.17 19.43
C ASP A 25 37.39 -12.92 18.60
N THR A 26 37.14 -12.96 17.29
CA THR A 26 37.45 -11.89 16.34
C THR A 26 36.23 -11.38 15.59
N ASP A 27 36.25 -10.09 15.21
CA ASP A 27 35.13 -9.46 14.48
C ASP A 27 34.96 -10.04 13.07
N GLU A 28 36.04 -10.46 12.40
CA GLU A 28 35.95 -11.14 11.10
C GLU A 28 35.35 -12.55 11.17
N GLU A 29 35.59 -13.28 12.26
CA GLU A 29 34.99 -14.60 12.47
C GLU A 29 33.50 -14.49 12.80
N LYS A 30 33.13 -13.52 13.65
CA LYS A 30 31.73 -13.15 13.90
C LYS A 30 31.01 -12.76 12.61
N GLY A 31 31.64 -11.93 11.78
CA GLY A 31 31.11 -11.50 10.49
C GLY A 31 30.82 -12.69 9.57
N ARG A 32 31.79 -13.60 9.40
CA ARG A 32 31.61 -14.80 8.55
C ARG A 32 30.50 -15.72 9.04
N LEU A 33 30.38 -15.91 10.36
CA LEU A 33 29.31 -16.73 10.94
C LEU A 33 27.95 -16.05 10.74
N LEU A 34 27.85 -14.73 10.90
CA LEU A 34 26.62 -13.97 10.63
C LEU A 34 26.22 -14.02 9.16
N GLU A 35 27.18 -13.96 8.22
CA GLU A 35 26.91 -14.11 6.78
C GLU A 35 26.41 -15.52 6.42
N GLN A 36 26.92 -16.56 7.09
CA GLN A 36 26.45 -17.93 6.91
C GLN A 36 25.02 -18.11 7.42
N ILE A 37 24.70 -17.55 8.59
CA ILE A 37 23.35 -17.58 9.18
C ILE A 37 22.36 -16.77 8.32
N GLY A 38 22.78 -15.59 7.83
CA GLY A 38 21.96 -14.73 6.98
C GLY A 38 21.68 -15.31 5.60
N GLY A 39 22.59 -16.15 5.09
CA GLY A 39 22.42 -16.86 3.82
C GLY A 39 22.43 -15.96 2.58
N LYS A 40 22.34 -16.58 1.39
CA LYS A 40 22.26 -15.89 0.09
C LYS A 40 20.82 -15.91 -0.44
N GLY A 41 20.01 -14.97 0.00
CA GLY A 41 18.64 -14.82 -0.48
C GLY A 41 18.54 -14.13 -1.84
N ILE A 42 17.32 -14.06 -2.37
CA ILE A 42 17.01 -13.39 -3.63
C ILE A 42 17.33 -11.89 -3.54
N VAL A 43 17.13 -11.28 -2.36
CA VAL A 43 17.36 -9.85 -2.14
C VAL A 43 18.85 -9.53 -2.18
N GLU A 44 19.70 -10.37 -1.56
CA GLU A 44 21.15 -10.20 -1.55
C GLU A 44 21.71 -10.37 -2.97
N GLN A 45 21.19 -11.32 -3.76
CA GLN A 45 21.54 -11.46 -5.17
C GLN A 45 21.12 -10.23 -5.99
N GLU A 46 19.93 -9.70 -5.73
CA GLU A 46 19.46 -8.47 -6.38
C GLU A 46 20.32 -7.27 -5.98
N MET A 47 20.73 -7.15 -4.71
CA MET A 47 21.65 -6.12 -4.25
C MET A 47 23.00 -6.19 -4.97
N VAL A 48 23.59 -7.38 -5.08
CA VAL A 48 24.84 -7.58 -5.82
C VAL A 48 24.65 -7.21 -7.30
N SER A 49 23.55 -7.65 -7.91
CA SER A 49 23.23 -7.30 -9.31
C SER A 49 23.09 -5.79 -9.49
N GLN A 50 22.37 -5.10 -8.60
CA GLN A 50 22.19 -3.65 -8.68
C GLN A 50 23.49 -2.88 -8.39
N MET A 51 24.33 -3.36 -7.47
CA MET A 51 25.65 -2.79 -7.21
C MET A 51 26.61 -2.95 -8.39
N SER A 52 26.47 -4.04 -9.15
CA SER A 52 27.26 -4.24 -10.38
C SER A 52 26.86 -3.31 -11.53
N ALA A 53 25.69 -2.67 -11.46
CA ALA A 53 25.25 -1.71 -12.44
C ALA A 53 25.95 -0.36 -12.23
N ILE A 54 27.03 -0.15 -12.99
CA ILE A 54 27.90 1.03 -12.86
C ILE A 54 27.20 2.31 -13.31
N ARG A 55 26.32 2.24 -14.32
CA ARG A 55 25.68 3.43 -14.89
C ARG A 55 24.47 3.89 -14.07
N PRO A 56 24.33 5.19 -13.76
CA PRO A 56 23.15 5.74 -13.10
C PRO A 56 21.85 5.55 -13.89
N LEU A 57 21.91 5.63 -15.21
CA LEU A 57 20.80 5.37 -16.13
C LEU A 57 21.14 4.24 -17.10
N ASN A 58 20.23 3.29 -17.27
CA ASN A 58 20.40 2.18 -18.20
C ASN A 58 20.14 2.59 -19.66
N HIS A 59 19.14 3.44 -19.90
CA HIS A 59 18.82 4.00 -21.22
C HIS A 59 18.71 5.54 -21.15
N PRO A 60 19.84 6.26 -21.08
CA PRO A 60 19.84 7.72 -20.97
C PRO A 60 19.04 8.41 -22.08
N GLU A 61 19.14 7.90 -23.31
CA GLU A 61 18.52 8.46 -24.52
C GLU A 61 16.98 8.48 -24.48
N ARG A 62 16.37 7.57 -23.71
CA ARG A 62 14.90 7.48 -23.55
C ARG A 62 14.41 8.05 -22.22
N PHE A 63 15.32 8.39 -21.30
CA PHE A 63 14.97 8.79 -19.94
C PHE A 63 14.09 10.04 -19.88
N GLU A 64 14.44 11.11 -20.61
CA GLU A 64 13.66 12.34 -20.60
C GLU A 64 12.24 12.16 -21.16
N GLU A 65 12.10 11.32 -22.19
CA GLU A 65 10.79 10.95 -22.72
C GLU A 65 9.96 10.17 -21.69
N ALA A 66 10.56 9.14 -21.09
CA ALA A 66 9.90 8.33 -20.06
C ALA A 66 9.51 9.17 -18.83
N HIS A 67 10.38 10.09 -18.39
CA HIS A 67 10.08 11.02 -17.32
C HIS A 67 8.90 11.94 -17.67
N ARG A 68 8.90 12.57 -18.85
CA ARG A 68 7.79 13.44 -19.30
C ARG A 68 6.48 12.67 -19.41
N MET A 69 6.52 11.44 -19.93
CA MET A 69 5.36 10.56 -19.99
C MET A 69 4.85 10.23 -18.59
N MET A 70 5.75 9.96 -17.64
CA MET A 70 5.39 9.71 -16.25
C MET A 70 4.76 10.95 -15.60
N MET A 71 5.34 12.14 -15.76
CA MET A 71 4.76 13.39 -15.23
C MET A 71 3.36 13.65 -15.80
N ARG A 72 3.18 13.44 -17.12
CA ARG A 72 1.86 13.50 -17.75
C ARG A 72 0.90 12.47 -17.18
N SER A 73 1.34 11.25 -16.93
CA SER A 73 0.49 10.20 -16.34
C SER A 73 0.01 10.55 -14.93
N ILE A 74 0.87 11.19 -14.13
CA ILE A 74 0.54 11.70 -12.80
C ILE A 74 -0.51 12.80 -12.92
N GLU A 75 -0.32 13.76 -13.82
CA GLU A 75 -1.30 14.83 -14.07
C GLU A 75 -2.66 14.26 -14.48
N VAL A 76 -2.68 13.31 -15.43
CA VAL A 76 -3.90 12.68 -15.93
C VAL A 76 -4.61 11.92 -14.81
N LEU A 77 -3.88 11.14 -14.01
CA LEU A 77 -4.45 10.39 -12.90
C LEU A 77 -4.94 11.32 -11.78
N ASP A 78 -4.24 12.40 -11.47
CA ASP A 78 -4.68 13.34 -10.44
C ASP A 78 -5.98 14.05 -10.86
N ARG A 79 -6.05 14.53 -12.11
CA ARG A 79 -7.23 15.25 -12.64
C ARG A 79 -8.45 14.36 -12.86
N ASN A 80 -8.26 13.12 -13.29
CA ASN A 80 -9.36 12.22 -13.65
C ASN A 80 -9.65 11.17 -12.58
N GLY A 81 -8.64 10.79 -11.81
CA GLY A 81 -8.71 9.79 -10.75
C GLY A 81 -9.65 10.16 -9.61
N GLN A 82 -9.90 11.44 -9.42
CA GLN A 82 -10.76 11.97 -8.36
C GLN A 82 -12.24 12.14 -8.75
N ARG A 83 -12.56 12.00 -10.05
CA ARG A 83 -13.92 12.20 -10.57
C ARG A 83 -14.89 11.12 -10.05
N PRO A 84 -16.18 11.44 -9.83
CA PRO A 84 -17.15 10.48 -9.33
C PRO A 84 -17.25 9.26 -10.25
N ALA A 85 -17.28 8.07 -9.65
CA ALA A 85 -17.50 6.84 -10.38
C ALA A 85 -18.98 6.71 -10.77
N LYS A 86 -19.26 6.14 -11.94
CA LYS A 86 -20.62 5.67 -12.24
C LYS A 86 -20.88 4.48 -11.32
N ILE A 87 -21.91 4.55 -10.48
CA ILE A 87 -22.32 3.45 -9.61
C ILE A 87 -23.59 2.77 -10.15
N PRO A 88 -23.83 1.48 -9.82
CA PRO A 88 -25.09 0.80 -10.10
C PRO A 88 -26.32 1.55 -9.56
N ARG A 89 -27.51 1.24 -10.07
CA ARG A 89 -28.76 1.89 -9.66
C ARG A 89 -29.18 1.42 -8.26
N PHE A 90 -28.77 2.15 -7.22
CA PHE A 90 -29.17 1.94 -5.81
C PHE A 90 -30.45 2.72 -5.40
N GLY A 91 -31.25 3.17 -6.37
CA GLY A 91 -32.45 3.96 -6.11
C GLY A 91 -32.16 5.19 -5.22
N PRO A 92 -32.92 5.42 -4.13
CA PRO A 92 -32.79 6.61 -3.28
C PRO A 92 -31.50 6.66 -2.44
N LEU A 93 -30.82 5.52 -2.23
CA LEU A 93 -29.54 5.47 -1.49
C LEU A 93 -28.31 5.81 -2.36
N ARG A 94 -28.53 6.02 -3.66
CA ARG A 94 -27.50 6.35 -4.64
C ARG A 94 -26.57 7.51 -4.23
N PRO A 95 -27.05 8.70 -3.78
CA PRO A 95 -26.15 9.81 -3.47
C PRO A 95 -25.18 9.47 -2.33
N VAL A 96 -25.63 8.76 -1.31
CA VAL A 96 -24.80 8.34 -0.17
C VAL A 96 -23.76 7.31 -0.61
N ALA A 97 -24.19 6.27 -1.34
CA ALA A 97 -23.27 5.25 -1.85
C ALA A 97 -22.23 5.86 -2.80
N GLN A 98 -22.64 6.77 -3.68
CA GLN A 98 -21.75 7.46 -4.62
C GLN A 98 -20.73 8.32 -3.87
N TRP A 99 -21.18 9.05 -2.85
CA TRP A 99 -20.30 9.87 -2.02
C TRP A 99 -19.24 8.99 -1.33
N LEU A 100 -19.65 7.92 -0.65
CA LEU A 100 -18.75 6.99 0.04
C LEU A 100 -17.72 6.38 -0.90
N VAL A 101 -18.18 5.82 -2.02
CA VAL A 101 -17.31 5.24 -3.05
C VAL A 101 -16.31 6.27 -3.57
N GLN A 102 -16.76 7.51 -3.79
CA GLN A 102 -15.90 8.57 -4.29
C GLN A 102 -14.83 8.98 -3.27
N GLN A 103 -15.14 9.01 -1.97
CA GLN A 103 -14.15 9.32 -0.92
C GLN A 103 -13.07 8.24 -0.86
N VAL A 104 -13.47 6.97 -0.80
CA VAL A 104 -12.52 5.84 -0.73
C VAL A 104 -11.69 5.76 -2.01
N THR A 105 -12.30 5.92 -3.19
CA THR A 105 -11.57 5.95 -4.47
C THR A 105 -10.54 7.08 -4.50
N ARG A 106 -10.93 8.30 -4.07
CA ARG A 106 -10.01 9.45 -3.98
C ARG A 106 -8.84 9.12 -3.06
N TRP A 107 -9.11 8.56 -1.88
CA TRP A 107 -8.10 8.18 -0.92
C TRP A 107 -7.08 7.17 -1.51
N ILE A 108 -7.57 6.08 -2.13
CA ILE A 108 -6.69 5.05 -2.73
C ILE A 108 -5.79 5.66 -3.81
N VAL A 109 -6.37 6.41 -4.75
CA VAL A 109 -5.63 7.03 -5.86
C VAL A 109 -4.59 8.03 -5.33
N ARG A 110 -4.94 8.85 -4.34
CA ARG A 110 -4.05 9.84 -3.73
C ARG A 110 -2.85 9.19 -3.04
N THR A 111 -3.12 8.14 -2.26
CA THR A 111 -2.07 7.38 -1.58
C THR A 111 -1.10 6.74 -2.57
N HIS A 112 -1.62 6.17 -3.66
CA HIS A 112 -0.78 5.61 -4.72
C HIS A 112 0.09 6.68 -5.39
N LEU A 113 -0.50 7.82 -5.80
CA LEU A 113 0.23 8.94 -6.40
C LEU A 113 1.35 9.46 -5.49
N ASN A 114 1.04 9.70 -4.21
CA ASN A 114 2.03 10.19 -3.24
C ASN A 114 3.20 9.22 -3.07
N ARG A 115 2.92 7.91 -3.03
CA ARG A 115 3.97 6.88 -2.97
C ARG A 115 4.83 6.88 -4.21
N VAL A 116 4.22 6.92 -5.40
CA VAL A 116 4.94 6.93 -6.68
C VAL A 116 5.84 8.16 -6.79
N ILE A 117 5.29 9.36 -6.55
CA ILE A 117 6.05 10.62 -6.61
C ILE A 117 7.23 10.58 -5.62
N SER A 118 6.98 10.16 -4.37
CA SER A 118 8.04 10.09 -3.35
C SER A 118 9.12 9.09 -3.71
N ARG A 119 8.77 7.93 -4.29
CA ARG A 119 9.74 6.94 -4.78
C ARG A 119 10.56 7.47 -5.95
N ILE A 120 9.95 8.19 -6.88
CA ILE A 120 10.64 8.83 -8.01
C ILE A 120 11.64 9.88 -7.49
N CYS A 121 11.20 10.79 -6.61
CA CYS A 121 12.07 11.81 -6.01
C CYS A 121 13.27 11.18 -5.31
N GLY A 122 13.02 10.20 -4.41
CA GLY A 122 14.09 9.54 -3.67
C GLY A 122 15.05 8.75 -4.56
N LEU A 123 14.55 8.20 -5.68
CA LEU A 123 15.40 7.50 -6.66
C LEU A 123 16.28 8.49 -7.43
N TYR A 124 15.72 9.60 -7.92
CA TYR A 124 16.48 10.62 -8.64
C TYR A 124 17.54 11.29 -7.76
N GLU A 125 17.24 11.54 -6.48
CA GLU A 125 18.21 12.08 -5.52
C GLU A 125 19.44 11.18 -5.37
N LYS A 126 19.22 9.88 -5.18
CA LYS A 126 20.29 8.89 -5.05
C LYS A 126 21.08 8.72 -6.35
N ARG A 127 20.38 8.69 -7.50
CA ARG A 127 21.02 8.53 -8.81
C ARG A 127 21.82 9.76 -9.21
N GLU A 128 21.32 10.97 -8.96
CA GLU A 128 22.06 12.21 -9.22
C GLU A 128 23.36 12.26 -8.39
N ALA A 129 23.30 11.85 -7.12
CA ALA A 129 24.49 11.77 -6.25
C ALA A 129 25.50 10.71 -6.70
N ASN A 130 25.03 9.61 -7.31
CA ASN A 130 25.90 8.58 -7.90
C ASN A 130 26.39 8.91 -9.31
N SER A 131 25.92 10.02 -9.91
CA SER A 131 26.33 10.41 -11.25
C SER A 131 27.56 11.30 -11.18
N GLU A 132 28.51 11.07 -12.08
CA GLU A 132 29.68 11.95 -12.19
C GLU A 132 29.24 13.40 -12.45
N TRP A 133 29.88 14.32 -11.74
CA TRP A 133 29.60 15.75 -11.89
C TRP A 133 29.95 16.18 -13.32
N SER A 134 29.17 17.10 -13.91
CA SER A 134 29.29 17.57 -15.30
C SER A 134 28.92 16.58 -16.43
N HIS A 135 28.68 15.30 -16.14
CA HIS A 135 28.17 14.36 -17.14
C HIS A 135 26.71 14.66 -17.54
N LEU A 136 26.31 14.32 -18.76
CA LEU A 136 24.95 14.59 -19.29
C LEU A 136 23.87 14.00 -18.36
N GLU A 137 24.04 12.76 -17.91
CA GLU A 137 23.10 12.05 -17.03
C GLU A 137 22.83 12.81 -15.72
N HIS A 138 23.86 13.43 -15.13
CA HIS A 138 23.72 14.23 -13.92
C HIS A 138 22.77 15.42 -14.16
N SER A 139 22.94 16.12 -15.29
CA SER A 139 22.07 17.25 -15.65
C SER A 139 20.62 16.84 -15.96
N MET A 140 20.43 15.66 -16.56
CA MET A 140 19.10 15.09 -16.86
C MET A 140 18.37 14.72 -15.56
N LEU A 141 19.05 14.00 -14.67
CA LEU A 141 18.53 13.60 -13.36
C LEU A 141 18.21 14.81 -12.48
N ARG A 142 19.09 15.84 -12.47
CA ARG A 142 18.84 17.08 -11.75
C ARG A 142 17.57 17.78 -12.20
N ARG A 143 17.38 17.95 -13.51
CA ARG A 143 16.17 18.58 -14.06
C ARG A 143 14.92 17.78 -13.71
N ALA A 144 14.96 16.46 -13.95
CA ALA A 144 13.86 15.55 -13.63
C ALA A 144 13.51 15.55 -12.13
N ARG A 145 14.52 15.63 -11.24
CA ARG A 145 14.32 15.75 -9.79
C ARG A 145 13.64 17.05 -9.42
N LEU A 146 14.07 18.18 -9.97
CA LEU A 146 13.45 19.48 -9.69
C LEU A 146 11.97 19.48 -10.09
N ASP A 147 11.65 18.92 -11.26
CA ASP A 147 10.27 18.78 -11.72
C ASP A 147 9.46 17.85 -10.81
N ALA A 148 9.99 16.67 -10.49
CA ALA A 148 9.34 15.72 -9.57
C ALA A 148 9.11 16.31 -8.18
N ARG A 149 10.07 17.06 -7.62
CA ARG A 149 9.93 17.75 -6.32
C ARG A 149 8.88 18.85 -6.36
N ARG A 150 8.76 19.60 -7.46
CA ARG A 150 7.69 20.60 -7.63
C ARG A 150 6.31 19.93 -7.64
N VAL A 151 6.19 18.81 -8.36
CA VAL A 151 4.95 18.00 -8.37
C VAL A 151 4.64 17.45 -6.97
N GLN A 152 5.66 16.96 -6.25
CA GLN A 152 5.52 16.49 -4.88
C GLN A 152 5.04 17.59 -3.93
N ALA A 153 5.64 18.77 -3.98
CA ALA A 153 5.24 19.91 -3.17
C ALA A 153 3.80 20.34 -3.47
N GLY A 154 3.39 20.34 -4.75
CA GLY A 154 2.01 20.58 -5.17
C GLY A 154 1.03 19.55 -4.60
N SER A 155 1.41 18.28 -4.54
CA SER A 155 0.56 17.23 -3.96
C SER A 155 0.49 17.28 -2.43
N ALA A 156 1.57 17.64 -1.74
CA ALA A 156 1.64 17.67 -0.28
C ALA A 156 0.63 18.65 0.36
N ASN A 157 0.32 19.76 -0.33
CA ASN A 157 -0.61 20.78 0.17
C ASN A 157 -2.09 20.42 0.04
N GLN A 158 -2.43 19.40 -0.74
CA GLN A 158 -3.82 18.96 -0.85
C GLN A 158 -4.05 17.94 0.27
N SER A 159 -4.71 18.30 1.37
CA SER A 159 -5.00 17.33 2.44
C SER A 159 -5.74 16.11 1.89
N VAL A 160 -5.38 14.92 2.37
CA VAL A 160 -6.19 13.72 2.17
C VAL A 160 -7.54 14.06 2.78
N GLY A 161 -8.61 14.06 1.96
CA GLY A 161 -9.95 14.51 2.33
C GLY A 161 -10.66 13.62 3.35
N LEU A 162 -9.97 13.19 4.40
CA LEU A 162 -10.59 12.73 5.62
C LEU A 162 -11.50 13.86 6.09
N PRO A 163 -12.81 13.59 6.23
CA PRO A 163 -13.73 14.63 6.63
C PRO A 163 -13.28 15.26 7.95
N THR A 164 -13.11 16.58 7.97
CA THR A 164 -12.63 17.34 9.14
C THR A 164 -13.45 17.08 10.40
N PHE A 165 -14.71 16.65 10.24
CA PHE A 165 -15.58 16.26 11.36
C PHE A 165 -15.12 14.99 12.11
N LEU A 166 -14.31 14.12 11.49
CA LEU A 166 -13.76 12.92 12.15
C LEU A 166 -12.47 13.21 12.95
N LEU A 167 -11.89 14.39 12.80
CA LEU A 167 -10.64 14.79 13.46
C LEU A 167 -10.86 15.44 14.84
N GLY A 168 -12.11 15.69 15.24
CA GLY A 168 -12.44 16.14 16.58
C GLY A 168 -12.67 14.97 17.53
N GLY A 169 -11.88 14.86 18.61
CA GLY A 169 -12.07 13.82 19.63
C GLY A 169 -13.49 13.76 20.23
N ALA A 170 -14.20 14.89 20.25
CA ALA A 170 -15.60 14.97 20.70
C ALA A 170 -16.59 14.23 19.77
N ALA A 171 -16.36 14.24 18.45
CA ALA A 171 -17.25 13.58 17.48
C ALA A 171 -17.09 12.05 17.52
N LEU A 172 -15.86 11.56 17.70
CA LEU A 172 -15.62 10.12 17.89
C LEU A 172 -16.23 9.61 19.19
N THR A 173 -16.12 10.39 20.26
CA THR A 173 -16.68 10.04 21.58
C THR A 173 -18.21 10.02 21.56
N SER A 174 -18.87 10.95 20.86
CA SER A 174 -20.34 10.97 20.76
C SER A 174 -20.88 9.80 19.94
N VAL A 175 -20.22 9.46 18.82
CA VAL A 175 -20.58 8.28 18.01
C VAL A 175 -20.37 6.99 18.81
N ALA A 176 -19.24 6.86 19.51
CA ALA A 176 -18.94 5.69 20.33
C ALA A 176 -19.96 5.53 21.48
N SER A 177 -20.30 6.62 22.17
CA SER A 177 -21.27 6.63 23.27
C SER A 177 -22.68 6.29 22.79
N GLY A 178 -23.08 6.82 21.62
CA GLY A 178 -24.36 6.51 20.99
C GLY A 178 -24.47 5.04 20.60
N LEU A 179 -23.43 4.49 19.95
CA LEU A 179 -23.35 3.08 19.60
C LEU A 179 -23.37 2.17 20.83
N GLN A 180 -22.64 2.54 21.89
CA GLN A 180 -22.58 1.77 23.13
C GLN A 180 -23.94 1.76 23.86
N SER A 181 -24.65 2.88 23.88
CA SER A 181 -25.99 2.98 24.46
C SER A 181 -27.00 2.11 23.69
N LEU A 182 -27.00 2.19 22.36
CA LEU A 182 -27.85 1.37 21.50
C LEU A 182 -27.53 -0.12 21.63
N ALA A 183 -26.25 -0.48 21.72
CA ALA A 183 -25.83 -1.86 21.92
C ALA A 183 -26.32 -2.41 23.26
N ARG A 184 -26.13 -1.68 24.36
CA ARG A 184 -26.61 -2.11 25.69
C ARG A 184 -28.12 -2.33 25.71
N SER A 185 -28.89 -1.37 25.19
CA SER A 185 -30.35 -1.50 25.13
C SER A 185 -30.82 -2.66 24.25
N ALA A 186 -30.08 -2.98 23.19
CA ALA A 186 -30.40 -4.11 22.32
C ALA A 186 -30.04 -5.47 22.94
N LEU A 187 -29.03 -5.52 23.82
CA LEU A 187 -28.59 -6.75 24.49
C LEU A 187 -29.57 -7.21 25.59
N ASP A 188 -30.46 -6.34 26.07
CA ASP A 188 -31.45 -6.66 27.12
C ASP A 188 -32.63 -7.51 26.61
N SER A 189 -32.74 -7.74 25.30
CA SER A 189 -33.83 -8.50 24.68
C SER A 189 -33.32 -9.40 23.56
N THR A 190 -33.80 -10.65 23.50
CA THR A 190 -33.46 -11.59 22.40
C THR A 190 -33.79 -11.00 21.02
N ILE A 191 -34.92 -10.28 20.90
CA ILE A 191 -35.30 -9.60 19.66
C ILE A 191 -34.32 -8.47 19.34
N GLY A 192 -33.87 -7.74 20.37
CA GLY A 192 -32.87 -6.69 20.24
C GLY A 192 -31.51 -7.21 19.77
N ILE A 193 -31.05 -8.34 20.31
CA ILE A 193 -29.79 -9.00 19.91
C ILE A 193 -29.84 -9.39 18.43
N ILE A 194 -30.94 -10.02 17.99
CA ILE A 194 -31.12 -10.44 16.59
C ILE A 194 -31.17 -9.21 15.67
N ALA A 195 -31.95 -8.18 16.03
CA ALA A 195 -32.07 -6.96 15.24
C ALA A 195 -30.73 -6.22 15.11
N LEU A 196 -29.97 -6.09 16.21
CA LEU A 196 -28.63 -5.52 16.22
C LEU A 196 -27.69 -6.33 15.33
N GLY A 197 -27.73 -7.66 15.45
CA GLY A 197 -26.94 -8.57 14.62
C GLY A 197 -27.17 -8.37 13.12
N ILE A 198 -28.43 -8.33 12.69
CA ILE A 198 -28.82 -8.06 11.29
C ILE A 198 -28.33 -6.67 10.86
N ALA A 199 -28.50 -5.65 11.69
CA ALA A 199 -28.05 -4.29 11.38
C ALA A 199 -26.53 -4.22 11.20
N VAL A 200 -25.75 -4.87 12.05
CA VAL A 200 -24.28 -4.90 11.95
C VAL A 200 -23.85 -5.65 10.69
N VAL A 201 -24.42 -6.82 10.39
CA VAL A 201 -24.12 -7.56 9.15
C VAL A 201 -24.43 -6.71 7.92
N PHE A 202 -25.56 -6.00 7.92
CA PHE A 202 -25.93 -5.10 6.82
C PHE A 202 -24.92 -3.96 6.64
N VAL A 203 -24.52 -3.31 7.74
CA VAL A 203 -23.53 -2.22 7.71
C VAL A 203 -22.17 -2.71 7.22
N LEU A 204 -21.67 -3.83 7.74
CA LEU A 204 -20.38 -4.40 7.32
C LEU A 204 -20.43 -4.89 5.87
N GLY A 205 -21.54 -5.47 5.44
CA GLY A 205 -21.78 -5.83 4.03
C GLY A 205 -21.75 -4.61 3.11
N ALA A 206 -22.41 -3.51 3.50
CA ALA A 206 -22.40 -2.26 2.76
C ALA A 206 -20.99 -1.64 2.70
N LEU A 207 -20.25 -1.61 3.81
CA LEU A 207 -18.87 -1.12 3.86
C LEU A 207 -17.92 -1.96 3.00
N SER A 208 -18.04 -3.29 3.07
CA SER A 208 -17.25 -4.19 2.24
C SER A 208 -17.54 -3.98 0.75
N TRP A 209 -18.81 -3.82 0.38
CA TRP A 209 -19.19 -3.50 -1.00
C TRP A 209 -18.60 -2.17 -1.46
N VAL A 210 -18.69 -1.10 -0.65
CA VAL A 210 -18.08 0.20 -0.95
C VAL A 210 -16.58 0.04 -1.16
N ALA A 211 -15.91 -0.71 -0.28
CA ALA A 211 -14.47 -0.90 -0.32
C ALA A 211 -14.04 -1.64 -1.60
N LEU A 212 -14.70 -2.75 -1.93
CA LEU A 212 -14.45 -3.53 -3.15
C LEU A 212 -14.72 -2.72 -4.42
N TYR A 213 -15.85 -2.03 -4.47
CA TYR A 213 -16.21 -1.22 -5.64
C TYR A 213 -15.19 -0.10 -5.85
N SER A 214 -14.83 0.61 -4.78
CA SER A 214 -13.83 1.68 -4.82
C SER A 214 -12.45 1.18 -5.24
N ALA A 215 -12.01 0.03 -4.70
CA ALA A 215 -10.76 -0.60 -5.10
C ALA A 215 -10.76 -0.99 -6.58
N SER A 216 -11.87 -1.53 -7.11
CA SER A 216 -11.98 -1.89 -8.53
C SER A 216 -11.88 -0.67 -9.45
N VAL A 217 -12.53 0.45 -9.07
CA VAL A 217 -12.49 1.70 -9.83
C VAL A 217 -11.09 2.31 -9.79
N ALA A 218 -10.48 2.39 -8.59
CA ALA A 218 -9.13 2.91 -8.40
C ALA A 218 -8.11 2.09 -9.20
N ARG A 219 -8.14 0.75 -9.08
CA ARG A 219 -7.29 -0.18 -9.84
C ARG A 219 -7.36 0.06 -11.34
N ARG A 220 -8.57 0.19 -11.88
CA ARG A 220 -8.76 0.45 -13.31
C ARG A 220 -8.15 1.79 -13.73
N ARG A 221 -8.33 2.84 -12.93
CA ARG A 221 -7.81 4.17 -13.22
C ARG A 221 -6.28 4.19 -13.16
N ILE A 222 -5.69 3.68 -12.09
CA ILE A 222 -4.23 3.54 -11.91
C ILE A 222 -3.64 2.76 -13.07
N ARG A 223 -4.19 1.58 -13.38
CA ARG A 223 -3.69 0.74 -14.47
C ARG A 223 -3.72 1.45 -15.83
N LEU A 224 -4.79 2.19 -16.14
CA LEU A 224 -4.92 2.89 -17.42
C LEU A 224 -4.00 4.10 -17.55
N SER A 225 -3.65 4.75 -16.44
CA SER A 225 -2.83 5.96 -16.48
C SER A 225 -1.35 5.68 -16.27
N THR A 226 -0.98 4.90 -15.26
CA THR A 226 0.39 4.90 -14.72
C THR A 226 1.17 3.62 -14.97
N ASP A 227 0.53 2.45 -15.16
CA ASP A 227 1.27 1.17 -15.24
C ASP A 227 2.33 1.17 -16.36
N GLN A 228 1.98 1.59 -17.58
CA GLN A 228 2.91 1.61 -18.70
C GLN A 228 3.97 2.73 -18.58
N PRO A 229 3.61 4.00 -18.29
CA PRO A 229 4.61 5.05 -18.06
C PRO A 229 5.58 4.75 -16.92
N LEU A 230 5.09 4.16 -15.82
CA LEU A 230 5.91 3.78 -14.67
C LEU A 230 6.89 2.67 -15.03
N LYS A 231 6.43 1.66 -15.77
CA LYS A 231 7.29 0.59 -16.25
C LYS A 231 8.37 1.12 -17.20
N ALA A 232 7.99 1.94 -18.17
CA ALA A 232 8.94 2.55 -19.11
C ALA A 232 10.00 3.40 -18.38
N LEU A 233 9.58 4.18 -17.38
CA LEU A 233 10.52 4.94 -16.56
C LEU A 233 11.49 4.02 -15.80
N TRP A 234 10.99 2.96 -15.16
CA TRP A 234 11.83 2.00 -14.43
C TRP A 234 12.82 1.26 -15.35
N GLU A 235 12.40 0.93 -16.57
CA GLU A 235 13.27 0.33 -17.59
C GLU A 235 14.41 1.28 -18.00
N THR A 236 14.13 2.58 -18.16
CA THR A 236 15.15 3.57 -18.52
C THR A 236 16.14 3.87 -17.40
N ILE A 237 15.68 3.85 -16.15
CA ILE A 237 16.57 4.03 -15.00
C ILE A 237 17.42 2.77 -14.80
N GLY A 238 16.80 1.59 -14.83
CA GLY A 238 17.46 0.31 -14.56
C GLY A 238 17.97 0.18 -13.12
N ALA A 239 18.28 -1.06 -12.73
CA ALA A 239 18.83 -1.41 -11.41
C ALA A 239 18.16 -0.71 -10.20
N ALA A 240 16.85 -0.44 -10.29
CA ALA A 240 16.10 0.39 -9.35
C ALA A 240 15.08 -0.42 -8.53
N GLY A 241 15.25 -1.74 -8.50
CA GLY A 241 14.27 -2.70 -8.01
C GLY A 241 12.95 -2.65 -8.77
N THR A 242 11.89 -3.16 -8.15
CA THR A 242 10.55 -3.16 -8.76
C THR A 242 9.84 -1.81 -8.58
N PRO A 243 9.06 -1.35 -9.60
CA PRO A 243 8.25 -0.16 -9.47
C PRO A 243 7.18 -0.30 -8.37
N PRO A 244 6.74 0.81 -7.75
CA PRO A 244 5.68 0.81 -6.75
C PRO A 244 4.43 0.13 -7.29
N ARG A 245 3.94 -0.87 -6.54
CA ARG A 245 2.70 -1.58 -6.89
C ARG A 245 1.47 -0.82 -6.41
N ASP A 246 0.36 -1.08 -7.08
CA ASP A 246 -0.96 -0.63 -6.66
C ASP A 246 -1.45 -1.45 -5.46
N GLU A 247 -1.82 -0.76 -4.38
CA GLU A 247 -2.34 -1.38 -3.15
C GLU A 247 -3.85 -1.59 -3.13
N SER A 248 -4.55 -1.22 -4.22
CA SER A 248 -5.99 -1.49 -4.37
C SER A 248 -6.33 -2.96 -4.12
N TYR A 249 -5.41 -3.87 -4.46
CA TYR A 249 -5.57 -5.31 -4.19
C TYR A 249 -5.57 -5.62 -2.69
N ASN A 250 -4.62 -5.08 -1.92
CA ASN A 250 -4.57 -5.28 -0.47
C ASN A 250 -5.85 -4.77 0.19
N PHE A 251 -6.35 -3.61 -0.28
CA PHE A 251 -7.61 -3.06 0.20
C PHE A 251 -8.81 -3.98 -0.10
N ALA A 252 -8.87 -4.57 -1.29
CA ALA A 252 -9.89 -5.55 -1.65
C ALA A 252 -9.79 -6.83 -0.79
N VAL A 253 -8.58 -7.32 -0.52
CA VAL A 253 -8.35 -8.46 0.37
C VAL A 253 -8.86 -8.17 1.78
N TYR A 254 -8.54 -7.00 2.35
CA TYR A 254 -9.06 -6.61 3.66
C TYR A 254 -10.59 -6.50 3.69
N ALA A 255 -11.20 -5.99 2.62
CA ALA A 255 -12.65 -5.90 2.51
C ALA A 255 -13.33 -7.29 2.45
N ILE A 256 -12.71 -8.27 1.77
CA ILE A 256 -13.18 -9.66 1.73
C ILE A 256 -13.02 -10.32 3.09
N ILE A 257 -11.86 -10.17 3.74
CA ILE A 257 -11.61 -10.71 5.08
C ILE A 257 -12.66 -10.15 6.06
N LEU A 258 -12.91 -8.83 6.04
CA LEU A 258 -13.90 -8.20 6.89
C LEU A 258 -15.33 -8.72 6.62
N LEU A 259 -15.69 -8.95 5.35
CA LEU A 259 -16.98 -9.55 4.99
C LEU A 259 -17.13 -10.97 5.55
N VAL A 260 -16.10 -11.81 5.35
CA VAL A 260 -16.10 -13.21 5.80
C VAL A 260 -16.14 -13.28 7.33
N LEU A 261 -15.32 -12.48 8.00
CA LEU A 261 -15.33 -12.37 9.46
C LEU A 261 -16.69 -11.88 9.97
N SER A 262 -17.30 -10.89 9.32
CA SER A 262 -18.66 -10.44 9.65
C SER A 262 -19.67 -11.58 9.60
N TRP A 263 -19.60 -12.45 8.59
CA TRP A 263 -20.54 -13.55 8.42
C TRP A 263 -20.31 -14.71 9.40
N ILE A 264 -19.10 -14.86 9.94
CA ILE A 264 -18.80 -15.96 10.88
C ILE A 264 -18.90 -15.49 12.33
N VAL A 265 -18.27 -14.36 12.65
CA VAL A 265 -18.14 -13.85 14.02
C VAL A 265 -19.47 -13.35 14.55
N ILE A 266 -20.30 -12.68 13.72
CA ILE A 266 -21.56 -12.11 14.20
C ILE A 266 -22.59 -13.19 14.55
N PRO A 267 -22.88 -14.19 13.68
CA PRO A 267 -23.81 -15.27 14.06
C PRO A 267 -23.32 -16.05 15.29
N LEU A 268 -22.01 -16.30 15.40
CA LEU A 268 -21.44 -16.95 16.57
C LEU A 268 -21.62 -16.10 17.83
N ALA A 269 -21.36 -14.79 17.77
CA ALA A 269 -21.56 -13.88 18.89
C ALA A 269 -23.03 -13.78 19.30
N ILE A 270 -23.96 -13.77 18.34
CA ILE A 270 -25.41 -13.82 18.62
C ILE A 270 -25.77 -15.14 19.31
N TRP A 271 -25.28 -16.27 18.79
CA TRP A 271 -25.54 -17.58 19.38
C TRP A 271 -25.03 -17.67 20.82
N LEU A 272 -23.80 -17.22 21.07
CA LEU A 272 -23.23 -17.14 22.42
C LEU A 272 -24.03 -16.20 23.33
N ALA A 273 -24.46 -15.03 22.83
CA ALA A 273 -25.22 -14.06 23.62
C ALA A 273 -26.64 -14.52 23.97
N ILE A 274 -27.25 -15.40 23.17
CA ILE A 274 -28.58 -15.98 23.45
C ILE A 274 -28.47 -17.21 24.38
N THR A 275 -27.35 -17.92 24.35
CA THR A 275 -27.13 -19.16 25.14
C THR A 275 -26.47 -18.93 26.49
N ALA A 276 -25.84 -17.78 26.70
CA ALA A 276 -25.31 -17.32 27.99
C ALA A 276 -26.41 -16.74 28.88
#